data_AF-A0A0N4VX01-F1
#
_entry.id   AF-A0A0N4VX01-F1
#
_cell.length_a   1.000
_cell.length_b   1.000
_cell.length_c   1.000
_cell.angle_alpha   90.00
_cell.angle_beta   90.00
_cell.angle_gamma   90.00
#
_symmetry.space_group_name_H-M   'P 1'
#
loop_
_entity.id
_entity.type
_entity.pdbx_description
1 polymer ?
#
loop_
_entity_poly.entity_id
_entity_poly.type
_entity_poly.pdbx_seq_one_letter_code
_entity_poly.pdbx_strand_id
1 'polypeptide(L)'
;LLDAEDVDAARPDEKSIITYVSLYYHHFAKQKTELTGARRVANIVGKLITSDTMEDDYEHIASDLLKWIYETIKLLENRRFPNSLHGMREELGNFNQFRTVEKPPKYKEKGELEALFFTIQTKRKAMGRKQYAPPQGLFMYDVESAWEKLDRAENDRQVAIIAELQRQERLEQLAQRFHKKANLRESWLRNVQAVLEEMDHGRTAAEVEKSLKKQQAIANDILAREDRFKLLTSMCADLCNERYHESDKIRARERDIIERYVS
;
A
#
# COMPACT_ATOMS: atom_id res chain seq x y z
N LEU A 1 41.18 57.52 -46.41
CA LEU A 1 41.92 56.29 -46.77
C LEU A 1 41.48 56.04 -48.20
N LEU A 2 42.31 56.47 -49.15
CA LEU A 2 41.98 56.88 -50.53
C LEU A 2 41.07 58.12 -50.61
N ASP A 3 41.49 59.14 -51.37
CA ASP A 3 40.60 60.20 -51.84
C ASP A 3 39.92 59.76 -53.14
N ALA A 4 38.72 60.28 -53.42
CA ALA A 4 37.93 59.85 -54.58
C ALA A 4 38.69 60.05 -55.92
N GLU A 5 39.52 61.09 -55.99
CA GLU A 5 40.34 61.43 -57.15
C GLU A 5 41.49 60.43 -57.40
N ASP A 6 41.96 59.70 -56.38
CA ASP A 6 43.04 58.70 -56.48
C ASP A 6 42.54 57.34 -57.01
N VAL A 7 41.23 57.12 -56.93
CA VAL A 7 40.55 55.89 -57.37
C VAL A 7 39.93 56.09 -58.76
N ASP A 8 39.43 57.30 -59.06
CA ASP A 8 38.85 57.70 -60.34
C ASP A 8 39.92 58.21 -61.34
N ALA A 9 41.01 57.46 -61.45
CA ALA A 9 42.11 57.72 -62.38
C ALA A 9 42.16 56.64 -63.46
N ALA A 10 42.64 56.97 -64.67
CA ALA A 10 42.75 55.99 -65.77
C ALA A 10 43.65 54.77 -65.46
N ARG A 11 44.55 54.91 -64.47
CA ARG A 11 45.35 53.84 -63.86
C ARG A 11 45.59 54.18 -62.38
N PRO A 12 44.75 53.70 -61.46
CA PRO A 12 44.92 53.98 -60.03
C PRO A 12 46.09 53.19 -59.43
N ASP A 13 46.65 53.67 -58.33
CA ASP A 13 47.78 53.02 -57.64
C ASP A 13 47.35 51.68 -57.03
N GLU A 14 47.85 50.59 -57.61
CA GLU A 14 47.52 49.22 -57.21
C GLU A 14 47.84 48.97 -55.74
N LYS A 15 48.93 49.53 -55.19
CA LYS A 15 49.29 49.34 -53.78
C LYS A 15 48.27 49.99 -52.85
N SER A 16 47.81 51.19 -53.16
CA SER A 16 46.80 51.90 -52.38
C SER A 16 45.43 51.21 -52.44
N ILE A 17 45.01 50.73 -53.62
CA ILE A 17 43.80 49.92 -53.78
C ILE A 17 43.92 48.60 -53.01
N ILE A 18 45.03 47.87 -53.17
CA ILE A 18 45.25 46.59 -52.48
C ILE A 18 45.24 46.79 -50.96
N THR A 19 45.83 47.87 -50.46
CA THR A 19 45.86 48.18 -49.02
C THR A 19 44.46 48.48 -48.49
N TYR A 20 43.67 49.25 -49.22
CA TYR A 20 42.29 49.56 -48.86
C TYR A 20 41.39 48.31 -48.88
N VAL A 21 41.45 47.51 -49.96
CA VAL A 21 40.70 46.24 -50.07
C VAL A 21 41.13 45.26 -48.98
N SER A 22 42.43 45.20 -48.66
CA SER A 22 42.96 44.36 -47.57
C SER A 22 42.43 44.81 -46.20
N LEU A 23 42.33 46.11 -45.94
CA LEU A 23 41.73 46.64 -44.70
C LEU A 23 40.26 46.22 -44.55
N TYR A 24 39.46 46.35 -45.62
CA TYR A 24 38.07 45.87 -45.61
C TYR A 24 37.98 44.35 -45.42
N TYR A 25 38.85 43.57 -46.09
CA TYR A 25 38.90 42.13 -45.92
C TYR A 25 39.21 41.74 -44.48
N HIS A 26 40.23 42.34 -43.85
CA HIS A 26 40.56 42.08 -42.45
C HIS A 26 39.44 42.49 -41.50
N HIS A 27 38.76 43.61 -41.75
CA HIS A 27 37.62 44.06 -40.94
C HIS A 27 36.45 43.06 -41.03
N PHE A 28 36.02 42.67 -42.24
CA PHE A 28 34.94 41.71 -42.41
C PHE A 28 35.32 40.29 -41.96
N ALA A 29 36.57 39.87 -42.15
CA ALA A 29 37.07 38.61 -41.63
C ALA A 29 37.00 38.60 -40.09
N LYS A 30 37.43 39.67 -39.42
CA LYS A 30 37.31 39.83 -37.97
C LYS A 30 35.85 39.74 -37.52
N GLN A 31 34.95 40.50 -38.15
CA GLN A 31 33.52 40.48 -37.84
C GLN A 31 32.92 39.07 -38.01
N LYS A 32 33.30 38.34 -39.08
CA LYS A 32 32.88 36.95 -39.31
C LYS A 32 33.41 36.01 -38.22
N THR A 33 34.66 36.19 -37.77
CA THR A 33 35.22 35.38 -36.67
C THR A 33 34.51 35.66 -35.34
N GLU A 34 34.17 36.91 -35.04
CA GLU A 34 33.42 37.31 -33.85
C GLU A 34 32.00 36.71 -33.85
N LEU A 35 31.27 36.82 -34.96
CA LEU A 35 29.95 36.18 -35.12
C LEU A 35 30.01 34.66 -34.95
N THR A 36 31.05 34.02 -35.47
CA THR A 36 31.26 32.58 -35.30
C THR A 36 31.56 32.23 -33.84
N GLY A 37 32.32 33.06 -33.14
CA GLY A 37 32.56 32.96 -31.70
C GLY A 37 31.27 33.06 -30.90
N ALA A 38 30.45 34.08 -31.15
CA ALA A 38 29.16 34.28 -30.49
C ALA A 38 28.21 33.07 -30.66
N ARG A 39 28.12 32.52 -31.89
CA ARG A 39 27.33 31.30 -32.16
C ARG A 39 27.83 30.09 -31.39
N ARG A 40 29.15 29.90 -31.26
CA ARG A 40 29.71 28.80 -30.47
C ARG A 40 29.38 28.95 -28.98
N VAL A 41 29.48 30.16 -28.44
CA VAL A 41 29.10 30.45 -27.04
C VAL A 41 27.62 30.16 -26.82
N ALA A 42 26.74 30.67 -27.68
CA ALA A 42 25.30 30.42 -27.59
C ALA A 42 24.96 28.92 -27.60
N ASN A 43 25.63 28.13 -28.45
CA ASN A 43 25.45 26.68 -28.50
C ASN A 43 25.89 25.97 -27.20
N ILE A 44 27.00 26.42 -26.59
CA ILE A 44 27.46 25.87 -25.31
C ILE A 44 26.48 26.23 -24.19
N VAL A 45 26.08 27.49 -24.10
CA VAL A 45 25.10 27.96 -23.11
C VAL A 45 23.78 27.20 -23.24
N GLY A 46 23.27 27.00 -24.46
CA GLY A 46 22.06 26.21 -24.70
C GLY A 46 22.19 24.77 -24.18
N LYS A 47 23.34 24.11 -24.42
CA LYS A 47 23.60 22.76 -23.88
C LYS A 47 23.66 22.74 -22.36
N LEU A 48 24.25 23.76 -21.74
CA LEU A 48 24.31 23.88 -20.28
C LEU A 48 22.91 24.04 -19.67
N ILE A 49 22.09 24.94 -20.21
CA ILE A 49 20.70 25.13 -19.77
C ILE A 49 19.93 23.81 -19.85
N THR A 50 20.01 23.09 -20.98
CA THR A 50 19.33 21.79 -21.10
C THR A 50 19.86 20.73 -20.13
N SER A 51 21.14 20.82 -19.72
CA SER A 51 21.70 19.91 -18.72
C SER A 51 21.14 20.22 -17.35
N ASP A 52 21.09 21.50 -16.98
CA ASP A 52 20.62 21.94 -15.68
C ASP A 52 19.11 21.65 -15.54
N THR A 53 18.29 21.88 -16.58
CA THR A 53 16.87 21.47 -16.58
C THR A 53 16.69 19.96 -16.36
N MET A 54 17.53 19.12 -16.97
CA MET A 54 17.44 17.66 -16.74
C MET A 54 17.84 17.26 -15.32
N GLU A 55 18.80 17.98 -14.72
CA GLU A 55 19.21 17.79 -13.33
C GLU A 55 18.06 18.17 -12.38
N ASP A 56 17.41 19.31 -12.61
CA ASP A 56 16.22 19.76 -11.86
C ASP A 56 15.04 18.76 -11.99
N ASP A 57 14.76 18.29 -13.21
CA ASP A 57 13.71 17.29 -13.47
C ASP A 57 13.99 15.98 -12.70
N TYR A 58 15.25 15.53 -12.69
CA TYR A 58 15.66 14.34 -11.94
C TYR A 58 15.41 14.52 -10.44
N GLU A 59 15.81 15.66 -9.87
CA GLU A 59 15.65 15.94 -8.45
C GLU A 59 14.17 15.97 -8.04
N HIS A 60 13.32 16.57 -8.88
CA HIS A 60 11.88 16.66 -8.62
C HIS A 60 11.22 15.27 -8.66
N ILE A 61 11.46 14.49 -9.71
CA ILE A 61 10.89 13.14 -9.87
C ILE A 61 11.39 12.22 -8.75
N ALA A 62 12.70 12.25 -8.44
CA ALA A 62 13.26 11.44 -7.36
C ALA A 62 12.63 11.77 -6.01
N SER A 63 12.46 13.06 -5.70
CA SER A 63 11.85 13.52 -4.44
C SER A 63 10.40 13.07 -4.32
N ASP A 64 9.60 13.25 -5.37
CA ASP A 64 8.18 12.87 -5.38
C ASP A 64 8.00 11.35 -5.29
N LEU A 65 8.83 10.58 -6.00
CA LEU A 65 8.82 9.12 -5.93
C LEU A 65 9.19 8.63 -4.53
N LEU A 66 10.26 9.16 -3.93
CA LEU A 66 10.68 8.80 -2.57
C LEU A 66 9.60 9.13 -1.54
N LYS A 67 8.99 10.32 -1.65
CA LYS A 67 7.87 10.72 -0.80
C LYS A 67 6.72 9.73 -0.89
N TRP A 68 6.30 9.40 -2.11
CA TRP A 68 5.24 8.41 -2.34
C TRP A 68 5.59 7.05 -1.75
N ILE A 69 6.83 6.57 -1.92
CA ILE A 69 7.30 5.31 -1.34
C ILE A 69 7.15 5.32 0.19
N TYR A 70 7.65 6.36 0.86
CA TYR A 70 7.61 6.43 2.33
C TYR A 70 6.18 6.57 2.89
N GLU A 71 5.31 7.32 2.21
CA GLU A 71 3.90 7.42 2.58
C GLU A 71 3.19 6.07 2.41
N THR A 72 3.45 5.39 1.30
CA THR A 72 2.88 4.06 1.00
C THR A 72 3.34 3.01 2.01
N ILE A 73 4.63 3.00 2.38
CA ILE A 73 5.16 2.10 3.41
C ILE A 73 4.37 2.27 4.72
N LYS A 74 4.12 3.51 5.17
CA LYS A 74 3.35 3.76 6.41
C LYS A 74 1.93 3.20 6.32
N LEU A 75 1.28 3.30 5.16
CA LEU A 75 -0.05 2.73 4.93
C LEU A 75 -0.01 1.20 4.98
N LEU A 76 0.97 0.59 4.29
CA LEU A 76 1.16 -0.86 4.25
C LEU A 76 1.56 -1.44 5.60
N GLU A 77 2.25 -0.69 6.45
CA GLU A 77 2.65 -1.10 7.80
C GLU A 77 1.52 -1.06 8.82
N ASN A 78 0.39 -0.41 8.50
CA ASN A 78 -0.77 -0.44 9.38
C ASN A 78 -1.18 -1.91 9.65
N ARG A 79 -1.54 -2.24 10.89
CA ARG A 79 -2.01 -3.58 11.30
C ARG A 79 -3.40 -3.53 11.93
N ARG A 80 -4.08 -2.39 11.84
CA ARG A 80 -5.48 -2.25 12.25
C ARG A 80 -6.37 -2.81 11.15
N PHE A 81 -6.79 -4.04 11.33
CA PHE A 81 -7.70 -4.73 10.42
C PHE A 81 -9.15 -4.60 10.87
N PRO A 82 -10.10 -4.55 9.93
CA PRO A 82 -11.52 -4.62 10.25
C PRO A 82 -11.85 -5.97 10.89
N ASN A 83 -12.62 -5.94 11.97
CA ASN A 83 -13.05 -7.14 12.68
C ASN A 83 -14.28 -7.76 12.03
N SER A 84 -14.20 -8.09 10.74
CA SER A 84 -15.24 -8.83 10.04
C SER A 84 -14.68 -9.46 8.77
N LEU A 85 -15.24 -10.60 8.38
CA LEU A 85 -14.85 -11.29 7.15
C LEU A 85 -15.15 -10.43 5.89
N HIS A 86 -16.25 -9.68 5.91
CA HIS A 86 -16.59 -8.74 4.83
C HIS A 86 -15.56 -7.60 4.71
N GLY A 87 -15.25 -6.91 5.81
CA GLY A 87 -14.26 -5.84 5.80
C GLY A 87 -12.87 -6.33 5.40
N MET A 88 -12.48 -7.54 5.80
CA MET A 88 -11.21 -8.12 5.37
C MET A 88 -11.15 -8.43 3.87
N ARG A 89 -12.28 -8.78 3.25
CA ARG A 89 -12.35 -8.96 1.78
C ARG A 89 -12.22 -7.63 1.05
N GLU A 90 -12.79 -6.55 1.58
CA GLU A 90 -12.61 -5.21 1.05
C GLU A 90 -11.15 -4.77 1.14
N GLU A 91 -10.51 -4.98 2.30
CA GLU A 91 -9.06 -4.72 2.48
C GLU A 91 -8.19 -5.48 1.47
N LEU A 92 -8.51 -6.76 1.20
CA LEU A 92 -7.82 -7.53 0.17
C LEU A 92 -8.05 -6.94 -1.23
N GLY A 93 -9.28 -6.46 -1.51
CA GLY A 93 -9.61 -5.77 -2.76
C GLY A 93 -8.78 -4.50 -2.95
N ASN A 94 -8.74 -3.63 -1.95
CA ASN A 94 -7.94 -2.40 -1.94
C ASN A 94 -6.45 -2.70 -2.10
N PHE A 95 -5.95 -3.73 -1.40
CA PHE A 95 -4.55 -4.16 -1.53
C PHE A 95 -4.23 -4.68 -2.95
N ASN A 96 -5.14 -5.42 -3.58
CA ASN A 96 -4.98 -5.84 -4.97
C ASN A 96 -5.03 -4.66 -5.96
N GLN A 97 -5.90 -3.68 -5.72
CA GLN A 97 -5.94 -2.44 -6.51
C GLN A 97 -4.60 -1.69 -6.44
N PHE A 98 -4.03 -1.53 -5.24
CA PHE A 98 -2.70 -0.97 -5.07
C PHE A 98 -1.65 -1.70 -5.93
N ARG A 99 -1.60 -3.03 -5.86
CA ARG A 99 -0.60 -3.85 -6.58
C ARG A 99 -0.76 -3.82 -8.10
N THR A 100 -1.99 -3.75 -8.58
CA THR A 100 -2.31 -3.92 -10.01
C THR A 100 -2.52 -2.62 -10.76
N VAL A 101 -2.83 -1.53 -10.05
CA VAL A 101 -3.17 -0.24 -10.65
C VAL A 101 -2.21 0.86 -10.19
N GLU A 102 -1.99 1.01 -8.89
CA GLU A 102 -1.26 2.17 -8.34
C GLU A 102 0.26 2.00 -8.37
N LYS A 103 0.78 0.82 -7.98
CA LYS A 103 2.22 0.54 -7.96
C LYS A 103 2.87 0.45 -9.34
N PRO A 104 2.26 -0.17 -10.38
CA PRO A 104 2.88 -0.31 -11.70
C PRO A 104 3.34 0.99 -12.38
N PRO A 105 2.57 2.10 -12.40
CA PRO A 105 3.06 3.36 -12.97
C PRO A 105 4.26 3.92 -12.19
N LYS A 106 4.33 3.72 -10.87
CA LYS A 106 5.48 4.13 -10.06
C LYS A 106 6.74 3.31 -10.34
N TYR A 107 6.59 2.03 -10.68
CA TYR A 107 7.70 1.22 -11.17
C TYR A 107 8.24 1.72 -12.53
N LYS A 108 7.35 2.18 -13.41
CA LYS A 108 7.77 2.81 -14.68
C LYS A 108 8.51 4.12 -14.42
N GLU A 109 7.99 4.97 -13.56
CA GLU A 109 8.61 6.25 -13.14
C GLU A 109 10.03 6.02 -12.58
N LYS A 110 10.23 4.97 -11.77
CA LYS A 110 11.56 4.54 -11.30
C LYS A 110 12.52 4.22 -12.47
N GLY A 111 12.05 3.46 -13.47
CA GLY A 111 12.86 3.15 -14.66
C GLY A 111 13.16 4.37 -15.54
N GLU A 112 12.20 5.29 -15.67
CA GLU A 112 12.39 6.57 -16.37
C GLU A 112 13.42 7.46 -15.66
N LEU A 113 13.39 7.47 -14.32
CA LEU A 113 14.37 8.16 -13.49
C LEU A 113 15.79 7.60 -13.68
N GLU A 114 15.94 6.27 -13.73
CA GLU A 114 17.23 5.61 -14.05
C GLU A 114 17.75 6.02 -15.43
N ALA A 115 16.88 6.02 -16.44
CA ALA A 115 17.22 6.40 -17.80
C ALA A 115 17.62 7.89 -17.89
N LEU A 116 16.90 8.77 -17.17
CA LEU A 116 17.21 10.20 -17.08
C LEU A 116 18.59 10.40 -16.44
N PHE A 117 18.87 9.73 -15.32
CA PHE A 117 20.17 9.79 -14.67
C PHE A 117 21.31 9.37 -15.61
N PHE A 118 21.15 8.23 -16.31
CA PHE A 118 22.15 7.77 -17.29
C PHE A 118 22.36 8.78 -18.42
N THR A 119 21.28 9.42 -18.87
CA THR A 119 21.35 10.45 -19.93
C THR A 119 22.11 11.69 -19.44
N ILE A 120 21.86 12.15 -18.22
CA ILE A 120 22.58 13.27 -17.60
C ILE A 120 24.09 12.93 -17.50
N GLN A 121 24.43 11.74 -16.98
CA GLN A 121 25.83 11.30 -16.86
C GLN A 121 26.53 11.29 -18.22
N THR A 122 25.88 10.75 -19.24
CA THR A 122 26.41 10.67 -20.60
C THR A 122 26.62 12.06 -21.21
N LYS A 123 25.65 12.97 -21.07
CA LYS A 123 25.76 14.35 -21.55
C LYS A 123 26.88 15.12 -20.86
N ARG A 124 27.00 15.02 -19.53
CA ARG A 124 28.06 15.71 -18.77
C ARG A 124 29.45 15.21 -19.17
N LYS A 125 29.61 13.89 -19.32
CA LYS A 125 30.86 13.28 -19.79
C LYS A 125 31.23 13.78 -21.19
N ALA A 126 30.28 13.83 -22.13
CA ALA A 126 30.50 14.33 -23.49
C ALA A 126 30.91 15.81 -23.53
N MET A 127 30.49 16.61 -22.55
CA MET A 127 30.89 18.01 -22.38
C MET A 127 32.21 18.18 -21.59
N GLY A 128 32.85 17.09 -21.15
CA GLY A 128 34.04 17.15 -20.30
C GLY A 128 33.79 17.71 -18.90
N ARG A 129 32.53 17.73 -18.44
CA ARG A 129 32.14 18.14 -17.08
C ARG A 129 32.30 16.97 -16.11
N LYS A 130 32.40 17.29 -14.82
CA LYS A 130 32.32 16.28 -13.75
C LYS A 130 31.01 15.50 -13.84
N GLN A 131 31.05 14.25 -13.38
CA GLN A 131 29.86 13.41 -13.24
C GLN A 131 28.81 14.11 -12.37
N TYR A 132 27.54 13.90 -12.70
CA TYR A 132 26.46 14.43 -11.89
C TYR A 132 26.41 13.70 -10.56
N ALA A 133 26.28 14.46 -9.48
CA ALA A 133 26.01 13.96 -8.15
C ALA A 133 24.72 14.64 -7.67
N PRO A 134 23.61 13.89 -7.52
CA PRO A 134 22.38 14.42 -6.97
C PRO A 134 22.56 14.94 -5.53
N PRO A 135 21.64 15.79 -5.04
CA PRO A 135 21.56 16.16 -3.63
C PRO A 135 21.47 14.93 -2.71
N GLN A 136 21.91 15.10 -1.47
CA GLN A 136 21.90 14.02 -0.48
C GLN A 136 20.49 13.44 -0.30
N GLY A 137 20.38 12.12 -0.36
CA GLY A 137 19.10 11.40 -0.21
C GLY A 137 18.33 11.22 -1.53
N LEU A 138 18.81 11.79 -2.63
CA LEU A 138 18.21 11.63 -3.97
C LEU A 138 19.10 10.78 -4.90
N PHE A 139 20.06 10.04 -4.37
CA PHE A 139 20.86 9.17 -5.22
C PHE A 139 20.03 7.98 -5.69
N MET A 140 20.41 7.42 -6.85
CA MET A 140 19.74 6.23 -7.38
C MET A 140 19.70 5.08 -6.36
N TYR A 141 20.77 4.91 -5.56
CA TYR A 141 20.79 3.86 -4.52
C TYR A 141 19.80 4.14 -3.37
N ASP A 142 19.48 5.40 -3.07
CA ASP A 142 18.47 5.76 -2.06
C ASP A 142 17.08 5.32 -2.54
N VAL A 143 16.77 5.56 -3.82
CA VAL A 143 15.54 5.12 -4.48
C VAL A 143 15.43 3.60 -4.50
N GLU A 144 16.50 2.88 -4.89
CA GLU A 144 16.53 1.41 -4.84
C GLU A 144 16.27 0.89 -3.42
N SER A 145 17.00 1.43 -2.43
CA SER A 145 16.85 1.00 -1.04
C SER A 145 15.44 1.26 -0.50
N ALA A 146 14.85 2.40 -0.85
CA ALA A 146 13.46 2.72 -0.49
C ALA A 146 12.47 1.77 -1.18
N TRP A 147 12.67 1.46 -2.46
CA TRP A 147 11.84 0.53 -3.20
C TRP A 147 11.88 -0.89 -2.62
N GLU A 148 13.06 -1.39 -2.25
CA GLU A 148 13.18 -2.68 -1.56
C GLU A 148 12.44 -2.71 -0.21
N LYS A 149 12.44 -1.59 0.53
CA LYS A 149 11.66 -1.46 1.77
C LYS A 149 10.16 -1.52 1.49
N LEU A 150 9.71 -0.89 0.39
CA LEU A 150 8.32 -0.97 -0.07
C LEU A 150 7.93 -2.41 -0.41
N ASP A 151 8.77 -3.14 -1.15
CA ASP A 151 8.51 -4.53 -1.50
C ASP A 151 8.39 -5.43 -0.26
N ARG A 152 9.24 -5.22 0.75
CA ARG A 152 9.14 -5.91 2.05
C ARG A 152 7.83 -5.57 2.76
N ALA A 153 7.48 -4.29 2.86
CA ALA A 153 6.25 -3.85 3.50
C ALA A 153 4.99 -4.39 2.80
N GLU A 154 5.00 -4.48 1.46
CA GLU A 154 3.93 -5.10 0.67
C GLU A 154 3.79 -6.59 1.01
N ASN A 155 4.89 -7.35 1.02
CA ASN A 155 4.86 -8.77 1.35
C ASN A 155 4.32 -8.99 2.78
N ASP A 156 4.83 -8.24 3.76
CA ASP A 156 4.38 -8.34 5.14
C ASP A 156 2.89 -8.00 5.30
N ARG A 157 2.40 -6.99 4.55
CA ARG A 157 0.96 -6.64 4.52
C ARG A 157 0.14 -7.76 3.90
N GLN A 158 0.60 -8.38 2.81
CA GLN A 158 -0.08 -9.52 2.19
C GLN A 158 -0.22 -10.69 3.17
N VAL A 159 0.88 -11.07 3.83
CA VAL A 159 0.89 -12.15 4.82
C VAL A 159 -0.08 -11.84 5.96
N ALA A 160 -0.07 -10.62 6.47
CA ALA A 160 -0.97 -10.18 7.54
C ALA A 160 -2.45 -10.21 7.14
N ILE A 161 -2.79 -9.75 5.92
CA ILE A 161 -4.16 -9.80 5.40
C ILE A 161 -4.65 -11.25 5.30
N ILE A 162 -3.83 -12.16 4.76
CA ILE A 162 -4.19 -13.58 4.60
C ILE A 162 -4.38 -14.24 5.97
N ALA A 163 -3.46 -14.01 6.90
CA ALA A 163 -3.56 -14.56 8.25
C ALA A 163 -4.84 -14.09 8.97
N GLU A 164 -5.18 -12.80 8.86
CA GLU A 164 -6.38 -12.26 9.47
C GLU A 164 -7.66 -12.76 8.79
N LEU A 165 -7.69 -12.91 7.45
CA LEU A 165 -8.80 -13.53 6.74
C LEU A 165 -9.07 -14.95 7.23
N GLN A 166 -8.02 -15.77 7.34
CA GLN A 166 -8.13 -17.14 7.87
C GLN A 166 -8.61 -17.14 9.31
N ARG A 167 -8.15 -16.21 10.15
CA ARG A 167 -8.60 -16.05 11.53
C ARG A 167 -10.11 -15.75 11.56
N GLN A 168 -10.57 -14.77 10.79
CA GLN A 168 -11.98 -14.39 10.70
C GLN A 168 -12.85 -15.56 10.18
N GLU A 169 -12.40 -16.29 9.15
CA GLU A 169 -13.11 -17.49 8.65
C GLU A 169 -13.28 -18.57 9.72
N ARG A 170 -12.24 -18.85 10.51
CA ARG A 170 -12.33 -19.81 11.61
C ARG A 170 -13.32 -19.35 12.69
N LEU A 171 -13.34 -18.05 13.01
CA LEU A 171 -14.27 -17.51 14.00
C LEU A 171 -15.72 -17.57 13.52
N GLU A 172 -16.00 -17.25 12.26
CA GLU A 172 -17.34 -17.43 11.68
C GLU A 172 -17.79 -18.89 11.76
N GLN A 173 -16.92 -19.84 11.41
CA GLN A 173 -17.24 -21.26 11.52
C GLN A 173 -17.50 -21.68 12.96
N LEU A 174 -16.72 -21.18 13.92
CA LEU A 174 -16.91 -21.45 15.34
C LEU A 174 -18.23 -20.86 15.86
N ALA A 175 -18.55 -19.62 15.48
CA ALA A 175 -19.81 -18.96 15.81
C ALA A 175 -21.03 -19.70 15.23
N GLN A 176 -20.96 -20.14 13.97
CA GLN A 176 -22.00 -20.97 13.36
C GLN A 176 -22.21 -22.29 14.12
N ARG A 177 -21.12 -22.96 14.54
CA ARG A 177 -21.20 -24.16 15.36
C ARG A 177 -21.80 -23.87 16.73
N PHE A 178 -21.44 -22.74 17.35
CA PHE A 178 -22.00 -22.29 18.62
C PHE A 178 -23.52 -22.13 18.48
N HIS A 179 -24.00 -21.37 17.49
CA HIS A 179 -25.43 -21.15 17.27
C HIS A 179 -26.21 -22.44 17.03
N LYS A 180 -25.69 -23.35 16.19
CA LYS A 180 -26.31 -24.66 15.97
C LYS A 180 -26.41 -25.46 17.26
N LYS A 181 -25.36 -25.46 18.08
CA LYS A 181 -25.38 -26.16 19.37
C LYS A 181 -26.33 -25.48 20.35
N ALA A 182 -26.28 -24.16 20.50
CA ALA A 182 -27.16 -23.36 21.35
C ALA A 182 -28.64 -23.65 21.06
N ASN A 183 -29.06 -23.59 19.79
CA ASN A 183 -30.44 -23.94 19.37
C ASN A 183 -30.89 -25.31 19.89
N LEU A 184 -30.01 -26.33 19.82
CA LEU A 184 -30.33 -27.67 20.31
C LEU A 184 -30.46 -27.73 21.83
N ARG A 185 -29.72 -26.91 22.58
CA ARG A 185 -29.76 -26.88 24.05
C ARG A 185 -31.01 -26.14 24.50
N GLU A 186 -31.31 -25.00 23.89
CA GLU A 186 -32.54 -24.24 24.14
C GLU A 186 -33.79 -25.09 23.86
N SER A 187 -33.84 -25.80 22.73
CA SER A 187 -34.95 -26.69 22.39
C SER A 187 -35.11 -27.82 23.42
N TRP A 188 -34.01 -28.45 23.83
CA TRP A 188 -34.05 -29.48 24.87
C TRP A 188 -34.48 -28.91 26.23
N LEU A 189 -33.94 -27.76 26.66
CA LEU A 189 -34.33 -27.10 27.91
C LEU A 189 -35.82 -26.77 27.91
N ARG A 190 -36.35 -26.24 26.79
CA ARG A 190 -37.78 -25.95 26.65
C ARG A 190 -38.64 -27.21 26.81
N ASN A 191 -38.22 -28.33 26.23
CA ASN A 191 -38.94 -29.60 26.37
C ASN A 191 -38.88 -30.14 27.81
N VAL A 192 -37.73 -30.05 28.47
CA VAL A 192 -37.57 -30.44 29.88
C VAL A 192 -38.46 -29.57 30.78
N GLN A 193 -38.46 -28.26 30.58
CA GLN A 193 -39.32 -27.32 31.32
C GLN A 193 -40.80 -27.65 31.14
N ALA A 194 -41.26 -27.89 29.91
CA ALA A 194 -42.66 -28.28 29.66
C ALA A 194 -43.02 -29.60 30.36
N VAL A 195 -42.13 -30.60 30.32
CA VAL A 195 -42.37 -31.87 31.02
C VAL A 195 -42.45 -31.67 32.53
N LEU A 196 -41.59 -30.81 33.11
CA LEU A 196 -41.59 -30.47 34.53
C LEU A 196 -42.86 -29.72 34.95
N GLU A 197 -43.34 -28.78 34.14
CA GLU A 197 -44.59 -28.04 34.36
C GLU A 197 -45.83 -28.95 34.30
N GLU A 198 -45.82 -29.96 33.43
CA GLU A 198 -46.90 -30.96 33.31
C GLU A 198 -46.85 -32.05 34.40
N MET A 199 -45.86 -32.06 35.30
CA MET A 199 -45.75 -33.09 36.34
C MET A 199 -46.78 -32.92 37.45
N ASP A 200 -47.91 -33.63 37.35
CA ASP A 200 -48.80 -33.83 38.49
C ASP A 200 -48.11 -34.71 39.55
N HIS A 201 -48.08 -34.24 40.79
CA HIS A 201 -47.45 -34.93 41.91
C HIS A 201 -48.33 -36.08 42.44
N GLY A 202 -49.56 -36.19 41.94
CA GLY A 202 -50.47 -37.28 42.27
C GLY A 202 -50.96 -37.22 43.72
N ARG A 203 -52.05 -37.92 44.02
CA ARG A 203 -52.58 -38.01 45.40
C ARG A 203 -52.52 -39.43 45.95
N THR A 204 -52.17 -40.40 45.10
CA THR A 204 -52.02 -41.81 45.47
C THR A 204 -50.55 -42.23 45.44
N ALA A 205 -50.18 -43.23 46.26
CA ALA A 205 -48.81 -43.74 46.34
C ALA A 205 -48.27 -44.20 44.97
N ALA A 206 -49.12 -44.78 44.11
CA ALA A 206 -48.74 -45.23 42.78
C ALA A 206 -48.45 -44.05 41.81
N GLU A 207 -49.22 -42.96 41.89
CA GLU A 207 -48.98 -41.75 41.09
C GLU A 207 -47.71 -41.03 41.53
N VAL A 208 -47.47 -40.95 42.84
CA VAL A 208 -46.23 -40.38 43.42
C VAL A 208 -45.01 -41.21 42.98
N GLU A 209 -45.06 -42.54 43.03
CA GLU A 209 -43.96 -43.40 42.58
C GLU A 209 -43.67 -43.23 41.08
N LYS A 210 -44.71 -43.09 40.26
CA LYS A 210 -44.59 -42.83 38.82
C LYS A 210 -43.95 -41.46 38.55
N SER A 211 -44.35 -40.44 39.31
CA SER A 211 -43.78 -39.09 39.22
C SER A 211 -42.30 -39.09 39.61
N LEU A 212 -41.94 -39.77 40.69
CA LEU A 212 -40.55 -39.93 41.15
C LEU A 212 -39.66 -40.60 40.09
N LYS A 213 -40.14 -41.67 39.45
CA LYS A 213 -39.39 -42.34 38.35
C LYS A 213 -39.16 -41.41 37.16
N LYS A 214 -40.13 -40.56 36.81
CA LYS A 214 -39.96 -39.54 35.76
C LYS A 214 -38.92 -38.50 36.17
N GLN A 215 -38.96 -38.00 37.40
CA GLN A 215 -37.95 -37.06 37.91
C GLN A 215 -36.54 -37.65 37.88
N GLN A 216 -36.38 -38.91 38.31
CA GLN A 216 -35.08 -39.59 38.26
C GLN A 216 -34.56 -39.76 36.83
N ALA A 217 -35.43 -40.07 35.87
CA ALA A 217 -35.06 -40.18 34.47
C ALA A 217 -34.59 -38.82 33.90
N ILE A 218 -35.28 -37.73 34.24
CA ILE A 218 -34.89 -36.36 33.85
C ILE A 218 -33.55 -35.98 34.48
N ALA A 219 -33.36 -36.21 35.78
CA ALA A 219 -32.10 -35.93 36.47
C ALA A 219 -30.91 -36.67 35.83
N ASN A 220 -31.11 -37.94 35.46
CA ASN A 220 -30.09 -38.72 34.78
C ASN A 220 -29.78 -38.17 33.36
N ASP A 221 -30.79 -37.72 32.60
CA ASP A 221 -30.57 -37.10 31.28
C ASP A 221 -29.87 -35.73 31.39
N ILE A 222 -30.18 -34.95 32.42
CA ILE A 222 -29.50 -33.67 32.73
C ILE A 222 -28.01 -33.92 32.99
N LEU A 223 -27.68 -34.88 33.86
CA LEU A 223 -26.29 -35.24 34.17
C LEU A 223 -25.54 -35.76 32.95
N ALA A 224 -26.17 -36.62 32.13
CA ALA A 224 -25.56 -37.15 30.91
C ALA A 224 -25.26 -36.08 29.84
N ARG A 225 -25.79 -34.86 30.01
CA ARG A 225 -25.64 -33.75 29.05
C ARG A 225 -24.76 -32.61 29.54
N GLU A 226 -24.22 -32.68 30.75
CA GLU A 226 -23.39 -31.63 31.35
C GLU A 226 -22.23 -31.19 30.42
N ASP A 227 -21.51 -32.16 29.84
CA ASP A 227 -20.39 -31.88 28.91
C ASP A 227 -20.82 -31.09 27.67
N ARG A 228 -22.09 -31.20 27.26
CA ARG A 228 -22.63 -30.48 26.10
C ARG A 228 -22.87 -29.01 26.39
N PHE A 229 -23.11 -28.65 27.65
CA PHE A 229 -23.21 -27.26 28.12
C PHE A 229 -21.81 -26.69 28.38
N LYS A 230 -20.91 -27.46 29.02
CA LYS A 230 -19.49 -27.08 29.17
C LYS A 230 -18.83 -26.77 27.82
N LEU A 231 -19.09 -27.58 26.80
CA LEU A 231 -18.60 -27.32 25.43
C LEU A 231 -19.15 -25.98 24.88
N LEU A 232 -20.41 -25.65 25.16
CA LEU A 232 -21.02 -24.40 24.70
C LEU A 232 -20.35 -23.18 25.37
N THR A 233 -20.10 -23.28 26.67
CA THR A 233 -19.35 -22.27 27.45
C THR A 233 -17.92 -22.12 26.93
N SER A 234 -17.22 -23.22 26.65
CA SER A 234 -15.87 -23.19 26.06
C SER A 234 -15.85 -22.50 24.70
N MET A 235 -16.81 -22.79 23.81
CA MET A 235 -16.90 -22.14 22.51
C MET A 235 -17.21 -20.63 22.63
N CYS A 236 -18.05 -20.24 23.59
CA CYS A 236 -18.31 -18.84 23.90
C CYS A 236 -17.03 -18.12 24.39
N ALA A 237 -16.29 -18.75 25.29
CA ALA A 237 -15.03 -18.22 25.81
C ALA A 237 -14.00 -18.03 24.68
N ASP A 238 -13.82 -19.02 23.80
CA ASP A 238 -12.90 -18.93 22.65
C ASP A 238 -13.26 -17.75 21.74
N LEU A 239 -14.55 -17.58 21.41
CA LEU A 239 -15.03 -16.47 20.58
C LEU A 239 -14.85 -15.10 21.27
N CYS A 240 -15.00 -15.03 22.59
CA CYS A 240 -14.75 -13.81 23.36
C CYS A 240 -13.25 -13.46 23.41
N ASN A 241 -12.40 -14.46 23.65
CA ASN A 241 -10.94 -14.29 23.76
C ASN A 241 -10.35 -13.82 22.43
N GLU A 242 -10.84 -14.35 21.32
CA GLU A 242 -10.48 -13.97 19.96
C GLU A 242 -11.16 -12.68 19.47
N ARG A 243 -11.92 -12.00 20.34
CA ARG A 243 -12.62 -10.74 20.06
C ARG A 243 -13.52 -10.83 18.84
N TYR A 244 -14.27 -11.93 18.69
CA TYR A 244 -15.25 -12.05 17.62
C TYR A 244 -16.26 -10.89 17.66
N HIS A 245 -16.67 -10.41 16.49
CA HIS A 245 -17.42 -9.17 16.36
C HIS A 245 -18.81 -9.20 17.02
N GLU A 246 -19.44 -10.37 17.14
CA GLU A 246 -20.69 -10.55 17.90
C GLU A 246 -20.49 -11.27 19.24
N SER A 247 -19.28 -11.23 19.80
CA SER A 247 -18.97 -11.92 21.07
C SER A 247 -19.89 -11.52 22.22
N ASP A 248 -20.35 -10.27 22.29
CA ASP A 248 -21.30 -9.82 23.31
C ASP A 248 -22.67 -10.52 23.18
N LYS A 249 -23.18 -10.68 21.96
CA LYS A 249 -24.45 -11.40 21.70
C LYS A 249 -24.31 -12.88 22.05
N ILE A 250 -23.18 -13.48 21.69
CA ILE A 250 -22.88 -14.88 21.99
C ILE A 250 -22.79 -15.10 23.50
N ARG A 251 -22.12 -14.20 24.23
CA ARG A 251 -22.02 -14.24 25.69
C ARG A 251 -23.37 -14.08 26.37
N ALA A 252 -24.19 -13.13 25.93
CA ALA A 252 -25.52 -12.93 26.48
C ALA A 252 -26.40 -14.17 26.30
N ARG A 253 -26.34 -14.80 25.12
CA ARG A 253 -27.08 -16.01 24.81
C ARG A 253 -26.59 -17.23 25.58
N GLU A 254 -25.28 -17.40 25.70
CA GLU A 254 -24.70 -18.47 26.50
C GLU A 254 -25.12 -18.37 27.97
N ARG A 255 -25.04 -17.17 28.54
CA ARG A 255 -25.49 -16.92 29.92
C ARG A 255 -26.95 -17.31 30.15
N ASP A 256 -27.86 -16.89 29.27
CA ASP A 256 -29.28 -17.25 29.36
C ASP A 256 -29.51 -18.76 29.32
N ILE A 257 -28.79 -19.48 28.45
CA ILE A 257 -28.88 -20.95 28.36
C ILE A 257 -28.38 -21.61 29.64
N ILE A 258 -27.27 -21.13 30.20
CA ILE A 258 -26.68 -21.72 31.42
C ILE A 258 -27.52 -21.39 32.65
N GLU A 259 -28.05 -20.17 32.77
CA GLU A 259 -28.96 -19.80 33.86
C GLU A 259 -30.20 -20.71 33.87
N ARG A 260 -30.79 -21.00 32.70
CA ARG A 260 -31.91 -21.94 32.59
C ARG A 260 -31.55 -23.40 32.82
N TYR A 261 -30.28 -23.78 32.64
CA TYR A 261 -29.80 -25.13 32.90
C TYR A 261 -29.54 -25.38 34.39
N VAL A 262 -29.13 -24.35 35.13
CA VAL A 262 -28.82 -24.42 36.56
C VAL A 262 -30.07 -24.17 37.42
N SER A 263 -31.07 -23.44 36.89
CA SER A 263 -32.38 -23.22 37.53
C SER A 263 -33.26 -24.45 37.54
#